data_AF-A0A0B8PB64-F1
#
_entry.id   AF-A0A0B8PB64-F1
#
_cell.length_a   1.000
_cell.length_b   1.000
_cell.length_c   1.000
_cell.angle_alpha   90.00
_cell.angle_beta   90.00
_cell.angle_gamma   90.00
#
_symmetry.space_group_name_H-M   'P 1'
#
loop_
_entity.id
_entity.type
_entity.pdbx_description
1 polymer ?
#
loop_
_entity_poly.entity_id
_entity_poly.type
_entity_poly.pdbx_seq_one_letter_code
_entity_poly.pdbx_strand_id
1 'polypeptide(L)'
;MALGNEIHSRLRLNAVDIHNGGLDKICGAAKANSMVIVIGINEIDTEFSGSTLYNSVVVIDADGSIVNCHRKLMPTNPERMVWGFGDARGLQVVDTAVGRIGALICWENYMPLVDIRCLHRI
;
A
#
# COMPACT_ATOMS: atom_id res chain seq x y z
N MET A 1 14.00 27.38 5.60
CA MET A 1 13.99 26.00 5.06
C MET A 1 14.00 24.95 6.19
N ALA A 2 13.10 25.02 7.18
CA ALA A 2 13.16 24.14 8.36
C ALA A 2 11.94 23.19 8.48
N LEU A 3 10.72 23.71 8.31
CA LEU A 3 9.50 22.93 8.60
C LEU A 3 9.25 21.77 7.62
N GLY A 4 9.45 21.97 6.31
CA GLY A 4 9.20 20.92 5.31
C GLY A 4 10.08 19.69 5.51
N ASN A 5 11.37 19.91 5.79
CA ASN A 5 12.32 18.83 6.06
C ASN A 5 12.01 18.14 7.39
N GLU A 6 11.57 18.88 8.41
CA GLU A 6 11.17 18.31 9.70
C GLU A 6 9.95 17.41 9.56
N ILE A 7 8.91 17.88 8.86
CA ILE A 7 7.69 17.08 8.60
C ILE A 7 8.03 15.86 7.77
N HIS A 8 8.84 16.00 6.72
CA HIS A 8 9.27 14.87 5.90
C HIS A 8 10.08 13.85 6.70
N SER A 9 11.00 14.30 7.55
CA SER A 9 11.77 13.44 8.45
C SER A 9 10.85 12.69 9.43
N ARG A 10 9.86 13.37 10.01
CA ARG A 10 8.86 12.73 10.87
C ARG A 10 8.03 11.69 10.12
N LEU A 11 7.58 12.00 8.92
CA LEU A 11 6.84 11.06 8.08
C LEU A 11 7.68 9.81 7.79
N ARG A 12 8.95 10.01 7.39
CA ARG A 12 9.89 8.93 7.10
C ARG A 12 10.16 8.04 8.32
N LEU A 13 10.37 8.62 9.49
CA LEU A 13 10.62 7.86 10.73
C LEU A 13 9.41 7.04 11.21
N ASN A 14 8.20 7.45 10.82
CA ASN A 14 6.96 6.74 11.15
C ASN A 14 6.41 5.93 9.97
N ALA A 15 7.15 5.86 8.85
CA ALA A 15 6.75 5.06 7.71
C ALA A 15 6.88 3.56 8.04
N VAL A 16 6.01 2.77 7.44
CA VAL A 16 5.89 1.34 7.69
C VAL A 16 6.87 0.60 6.79
N ASP A 17 7.71 -0.23 7.39
CA ASP A 17 8.54 -1.18 6.68
C ASP A 17 7.86 -2.56 6.70
N ILE A 18 7.40 -3.00 5.54
CA ILE A 18 6.70 -4.29 5.41
C ILE A 18 7.68 -5.46 5.59
N HIS A 19 8.92 -5.34 5.09
CA HIS A 19 9.91 -6.40 5.13
C HIS A 19 10.47 -6.62 6.54
N ASN A 20 10.49 -5.58 7.37
CA ASN A 20 10.91 -5.65 8.77
C ASN A 20 9.73 -5.79 9.76
N GLY A 21 8.62 -6.39 9.32
CA GLY A 21 7.52 -6.77 10.22
C GLY A 21 6.67 -5.61 10.73
N GLY A 22 6.69 -4.45 10.06
CA GLY A 22 5.89 -3.27 10.44
C GLY A 22 4.38 -3.50 10.47
N LEU A 23 3.91 -4.58 9.83
CA LEU A 23 2.50 -4.99 9.81
C LEU A 23 2.18 -6.22 10.69
N ASP A 24 3.16 -6.83 11.37
CA ASP A 24 2.97 -8.10 12.09
C ASP A 24 1.86 -8.05 13.13
N LYS A 25 1.72 -6.92 13.82
CA LYS A 25 0.63 -6.70 14.79
C LYS A 25 -0.75 -6.69 14.14
N ILE A 26 -0.84 -6.09 12.95
CA ILE A 26 -2.09 -6.01 12.18
C ILE A 26 -2.41 -7.39 11.59
N CYS A 27 -1.41 -8.10 11.07
CA CYS A 27 -1.53 -9.49 10.60
C CYS A 27 -1.99 -10.42 11.74
N GLY A 28 -1.42 -10.28 12.93
CA GLY A 28 -1.84 -11.03 14.11
C GLY A 28 -3.28 -10.71 14.54
N ALA A 29 -3.68 -9.44 14.47
CA ALA A 29 -5.06 -9.03 14.75
C ALA A 29 -6.05 -9.55 13.72
N ALA A 30 -5.70 -9.53 12.42
CA ALA A 30 -6.50 -10.12 11.34
C ALA A 30 -6.78 -11.60 11.62
N LYS A 31 -5.71 -12.35 11.90
CA LYS A 31 -5.79 -13.78 12.23
C LYS A 31 -6.62 -14.06 13.49
N ALA A 32 -6.39 -13.30 14.56
CA ALA A 32 -7.08 -13.50 15.83
C ALA A 32 -8.59 -13.27 15.74
N ASN A 33 -9.03 -12.40 14.84
CA ASN A 33 -10.44 -12.05 14.66
C ASN A 33 -11.06 -12.66 13.40
N SER A 34 -10.30 -13.44 12.62
CA SER A 34 -10.73 -13.99 11.33
C SER A 34 -11.28 -12.90 10.38
N MET A 35 -10.55 -11.78 10.28
CA MET A 35 -10.96 -10.60 9.50
C MET A 35 -9.99 -10.34 8.36
N VAL A 36 -10.56 -10.02 7.20
CA VAL A 36 -9.81 -9.47 6.06
C VAL A 36 -9.62 -7.97 6.29
N ILE A 37 -8.38 -7.49 6.16
CA ILE A 37 -8.02 -6.08 6.38
C ILE A 37 -7.43 -5.51 5.09
N VAL A 38 -8.00 -4.39 4.63
CA VAL A 38 -7.43 -3.57 3.56
C VAL A 38 -6.98 -2.25 4.19
N ILE A 39 -5.67 -1.98 4.15
CA ILE A 39 -5.09 -0.81 4.84
C ILE A 39 -4.16 -0.03 3.93
N GLY A 40 -4.32 1.29 3.92
CA GLY A 40 -3.39 2.23 3.28
C GLY A 40 -2.27 2.60 4.25
N ILE A 41 -1.03 2.60 3.76
CA ILE A 41 0.17 2.90 4.53
C ILE A 41 1.12 3.83 3.76
N ASN A 42 1.93 4.57 4.52
CA ASN A 42 3.15 5.17 4.00
C ASN A 42 4.24 4.13 4.14
N GLU A 43 4.58 3.46 3.05
CA GLU A 43 5.61 2.43 3.02
C GLU A 43 6.99 3.09 2.88
N ILE A 44 7.99 2.57 3.58
CA ILE A 44 9.40 2.88 3.30
C ILE A 44 10.06 1.67 2.64
N ASP A 45 10.67 1.89 1.48
CA ASP A 45 11.46 0.87 0.80
C ASP A 45 12.84 0.76 1.43
N THR A 46 13.07 -0.33 2.15
CA THR A 46 14.35 -0.70 2.74
C THR A 46 15.11 -1.74 1.94
N GLU A 47 14.52 -2.29 0.87
CA GLU A 47 15.12 -3.35 0.05
C GLU A 47 16.10 -2.77 -0.98
N PHE A 48 15.72 -1.70 -1.69
CA PHE A 48 16.55 -1.15 -2.77
C PHE A 48 17.16 0.21 -2.45
N SER A 49 16.30 1.20 -2.18
CA SER A 49 16.73 2.59 -2.03
C SER A 49 17.06 2.98 -0.59
N GLY A 50 16.56 2.22 0.39
CA GLY A 50 16.68 2.52 1.81
C GLY A 50 16.00 3.83 2.21
N SER A 51 15.26 4.47 1.31
CA SER A 51 14.86 5.86 1.50
C SER A 51 13.64 6.36 0.74
N THR A 52 13.13 5.63 -0.25
CA THR A 52 11.94 6.07 -0.97
C THR A 52 10.70 5.76 -0.17
N LEU A 53 9.79 6.73 -0.06
CA LEU A 53 8.46 6.52 0.49
C LEU A 53 7.50 6.16 -0.63
N TYR A 54 6.61 5.21 -0.40
CA TYR A 54 5.53 4.85 -1.30
C TYR A 54 4.18 5.02 -0.59
N ASN A 55 3.16 5.37 -1.37
CA ASN A 55 1.78 5.29 -0.93
C ASN A 55 1.27 3.91 -1.35
N SER A 56 1.01 3.05 -0.37
CA SER A 56 0.75 1.64 -0.63
C SER A 56 -0.55 1.21 0.04
N VAL A 57 -1.30 0.32 -0.60
CA VAL A 57 -2.43 -0.37 -0.01
C VAL A 57 -2.10 -1.85 0.11
N VAL A 58 -2.29 -2.39 1.30
CA VAL A 58 -2.00 -3.79 1.64
C VAL A 58 -3.30 -4.50 1.93
N VAL A 59 -3.44 -5.69 1.36
CA VAL A 59 -4.56 -6.61 1.62
C VAL A 59 -4.02 -7.76 2.47
N ILE A 60 -4.61 -7.94 3.64
CA ILE A 60 -4.31 -9.00 4.61
C ILE A 60 -5.54 -9.89 4.71
N ASP A 61 -5.37 -11.20 4.48
CA ASP A 61 -6.48 -12.15 4.56
C ASP A 61 -6.78 -12.57 6.02
N ALA A 62 -7.90 -13.25 6.23
CA ALA A 62 -8.38 -13.67 7.54
C ALA A 62 -7.44 -14.63 8.28
N ASP A 63 -6.49 -15.27 7.59
CA ASP A 63 -5.44 -16.09 8.17
C ASP A 63 -4.23 -15.28 8.68
N GLY A 64 -4.22 -13.97 8.42
CA GLY A 64 -3.14 -13.04 8.74
C GLY A 64 -2.06 -12.94 7.66
N SER A 65 -2.22 -13.57 6.51
CA SER A 65 -1.25 -13.47 5.40
C SER A 65 -1.43 -12.16 4.64
N ILE A 66 -0.32 -11.51 4.28
CA ILE A 66 -0.34 -10.39 3.32
C ILE A 66 -0.47 -10.99 1.92
N VAL A 67 -1.65 -10.86 1.31
CA VAL A 67 -1.95 -11.44 0.00
C VAL A 67 -1.69 -10.48 -1.16
N ASN A 68 -1.66 -9.17 -0.91
CA ASN A 68 -1.29 -8.18 -1.92
C ASN A 68 -0.69 -6.92 -1.29
N CYS A 69 0.23 -6.29 -2.01
CA CYS A 69 0.71 -4.93 -1.74
C CYS A 69 0.74 -4.15 -3.06
N HIS A 70 -0.07 -3.11 -3.15
CA HIS A 70 -0.16 -2.23 -4.33
C HIS A 70 0.40 -0.86 -4.00
N ARG A 71 1.48 -0.47 -4.68
CA ARG A 71 2.07 0.88 -4.62
C ARG A 71 1.39 1.76 -5.65
N LYS A 72 0.94 2.95 -5.23
CA LYS A 72 0.29 3.94 -6.12
C LYS A 72 1.17 4.21 -7.34
N LEU A 73 0.64 3.94 -8.53
CA LEU A 73 1.36 4.07 -9.79
C LEU A 73 1.87 5.50 -10.01
N MET A 74 0.97 6.46 -9.86
CA MET A 74 1.27 7.87 -10.11
C MET A 74 0.73 8.75 -8.98
N PRO A 75 1.62 9.25 -8.10
CA PRO A 75 1.28 10.29 -7.15
C PRO A 75 0.75 11.54 -7.87
N THR A 76 -0.28 12.15 -7.30
CA THR A 76 -1.04 13.24 -7.91
C THR A 76 -0.51 14.60 -7.43
N ASN A 77 -0.11 15.44 -8.38
CA ASN A 77 0.26 16.84 -8.12
C ASN A 77 1.34 17.00 -7.01
N PRO A 78 1.10 17.57 -5.79
CA PRO A 78 2.17 17.78 -4.81
C PRO A 78 2.64 16.49 -4.14
N GLU A 79 1.86 15.42 -4.25
CA GLU A 79 2.22 14.10 -3.72
C GLU A 79 3.54 13.59 -4.31
N ARG A 80 3.90 14.01 -5.53
CA ARG A 80 5.16 13.67 -6.21
C ARG A 80 6.41 14.20 -5.51
N MET A 81 6.26 15.14 -4.59
CA MET A 81 7.37 15.61 -3.75
C MET A 81 7.63 14.68 -2.55
N VAL A 82 6.72 13.74 -2.27
CA VAL A 82 6.77 12.89 -1.07
C VAL A 82 6.91 11.42 -1.44
N TRP A 83 6.09 10.92 -2.36
CA TRP A 83 6.06 9.50 -2.71
C TRP A 83 6.69 9.22 -4.08
N GLY A 84 7.34 8.08 -4.19
CA GLY A 84 7.83 7.50 -5.43
C GLY A 84 6.71 6.92 -6.29
N PHE A 85 7.05 6.57 -7.53
CA PHE A 85 6.15 5.91 -8.47
C PHE A 85 6.12 4.41 -8.20
N GLY A 86 4.92 3.86 -8.01
CA GLY A 86 4.70 2.42 -7.89
C GLY A 86 4.83 1.70 -9.24
N ASP A 87 4.98 0.38 -9.17
CA ASP A 87 4.91 -0.48 -10.34
C ASP A 87 3.51 -1.11 -10.49
N ALA A 88 3.25 -1.74 -11.64
CA ALA A 88 1.97 -2.39 -11.92
C ALA A 88 1.90 -3.84 -11.40
N ARG A 89 2.80 -4.27 -10.51
CA ARG A 89 2.82 -5.66 -10.01
C ARG A 89 1.68 -5.90 -9.01
N GLY A 90 1.43 -4.93 -8.14
CA GLY A 90 0.37 -4.98 -7.12
C GLY A 90 -1.06 -4.75 -7.64
N LEU A 91 -1.21 -4.37 -8.92
CA LEU A 91 -2.51 -4.31 -9.61
C LEU A 91 -3.05 -5.71 -9.92
N GLN A 92 -3.47 -6.39 -8.86
CA GLN A 92 -4.04 -7.72 -8.89
C GLN A 92 -5.36 -7.73 -8.13
N VAL A 93 -6.28 -8.57 -8.59
CA VAL A 93 -7.40 -9.02 -7.80
C VAL A 93 -6.95 -10.26 -7.06
N VAL A 94 -7.12 -10.28 -5.75
CA VAL A 94 -6.74 -11.40 -4.90
C VAL A 94 -7.96 -12.05 -4.30
N ASP A 95 -7.93 -13.38 -4.21
CA ASP A 95 -8.93 -14.17 -3.49
C ASP A 95 -8.67 -14.05 -1.99
N THR A 96 -9.72 -13.78 -1.22
CA THR A 96 -9.69 -13.67 0.24
C THR A 96 -10.86 -14.44 0.85
N ALA A 97 -10.88 -14.61 2.17
CA ALA A 97 -11.97 -15.27 2.88
C ALA A 97 -13.35 -14.62 2.68
N VAL A 98 -13.40 -13.34 2.26
CA VAL A 98 -14.65 -12.60 1.97
C VAL A 98 -14.94 -12.45 0.47
N GLY A 99 -14.16 -13.10 -0.39
CA GLY A 99 -14.28 -13.05 -1.84
C GLY A 99 -13.12 -12.33 -2.52
N ARG A 100 -13.34 -11.89 -3.76
CA ARG A 100 -12.31 -11.22 -4.58
C ARG A 100 -12.17 -9.75 -4.22
N ILE A 101 -10.94 -9.30 -3.94
CA ILE A 101 -10.63 -7.91 -3.59
C ILE A 101 -9.60 -7.36 -4.58
N GLY A 102 -9.92 -6.21 -5.18
CA GLY A 102 -8.98 -5.34 -5.87
C GLY A 102 -8.96 -3.98 -5.18
N ALA A 103 -7.79 -3.36 -5.06
CA ALA A 103 -7.61 -2.08 -4.37
C ALA A 103 -6.92 -1.06 -5.27
N LEU A 104 -7.50 0.15 -5.33
CA LEU A 104 -7.00 1.30 -6.08
C LEU A 104 -6.91 2.53 -5.18
N ILE A 105 -5.95 3.42 -5.45
CA ILE A 105 -5.67 4.57 -4.58
C ILE A 105 -6.06 5.87 -5.28
N CYS A 106 -7.06 6.57 -4.72
CA CYS A 106 -7.43 7.93 -5.12
C CYS A 106 -7.69 8.04 -6.64
N TRP A 107 -6.85 8.80 -7.36
CA TRP A 107 -7.02 9.10 -8.78
C TRP A 107 -6.72 7.92 -9.72
N GLU A 108 -6.21 6.80 -9.20
CA GLU A 108 -6.05 5.56 -9.98
C GLU A 108 -7.39 5.02 -10.50
N ASN A 109 -8.50 5.29 -9.80
CA ASN A 109 -9.84 4.92 -10.24
C ASN A 109 -10.27 5.61 -11.55
N TYR A 110 -9.62 6.72 -11.93
CA TYR A 110 -9.88 7.41 -13.19
C TYR A 110 -8.97 6.96 -14.33
N MET A 111 -8.04 6.02 -14.08
CA MET A 111 -7.13 5.50 -15.09
C MET A 111 -7.75 4.29 -15.78
N PRO A 112 -8.17 4.37 -17.07
CA PRO A 112 -8.97 3.32 -17.70
C PRO A 112 -8.27 1.96 -17.73
N LEU A 113 -6.96 1.93 -17.95
CA LEU A 113 -6.16 0.70 -18.01
C LEU A 113 -6.05 -0.01 -16.66
N VAL A 114 -6.06 0.76 -15.57
CA VAL A 114 -5.97 0.24 -14.21
C VAL A 114 -7.34 -0.29 -13.78
N ASP A 115 -8.37 0.46 -14.10
CA ASP A 115 -9.76 0.12 -13.85
C ASP A 115 -10.17 -1.21 -14.52
N ILE A 116 -9.82 -1.39 -15.80
CA ILE A 116 -10.07 -2.64 -16.52
C ILE A 116 -9.34 -3.84 -15.88
N ARG A 117 -8.13 -3.64 -15.36
CA ARG A 117 -7.34 -4.72 -14.79
C ARG A 117 -7.87 -5.17 -13.42
N CYS A 118 -8.43 -4.26 -12.63
CA CYS A 118 -8.91 -4.55 -11.28
C CYS A 118 -10.43 -4.77 -11.19
N LEU A 119 -11.28 -3.89 -11.75
CA LEU A 119 -12.73 -4.00 -11.56
C LEU A 119 -13.41 -5.04 -12.46
N HIS A 120 -12.90 -5.30 -13.67
CA HIS A 120 -13.50 -6.30 -14.57
C HIS A 120 -13.15 -7.76 -14.19
N ARG A 121 -12.39 -7.96 -13.11
CA ARG A 121 -11.95 -9.27 -12.63
C ARG A 121 -12.51 -9.63 -11.24
N ILE A 122 -13.33 -8.77 -10.63
CA ILE A 122 -14.03 -9.01 -9.35
C ILE A 122 -15.35 -9.73 -9.58
#